data_AF-A0A971YM88-F1
#
_entry.id   AF-A0A971YM88-F1
#
_cell.length_a   1.000
_cell.length_b   1.000
_cell.length_c   1.000
_cell.angle_alpha   90.00
_cell.angle_beta   90.00
_cell.angle_gamma   90.00
#
_symmetry.space_group_name_H-M   'P 1'
#
loop_
_entity.id
_entity.type
_entity.pdbx_description
1 polymer ?
#
loop_
_entity_poly.entity_id
_entity_poly.type
_entity_poly.pdbx_seq_one_letter_code
_entity_poly.pdbx_strand_id
1 'polypeptide(L)'
;PGHGGREPGAVSQSGLLEKDINAAIAARVAELLRIAGAKVLMVREGDDTVDFRDRPEIANKAGVEAFVSIHCNSFTEASKRGTEVYYCQDGREGKKLAEAYTRSSYLLLACPIGGFARLTTMCCAIPKCQRRWWR
;
A
#
# COMPACT_ATOMS: atom_id res chain seq x y z
N PRO A 1 -5.38 -3.42 1.90
CA PRO A 1 -5.46 -1.98 2.30
C PRO A 1 -4.90 -1.82 3.72
N GLY A 2 -4.23 -0.70 4.01
CA GLY A 2 -3.77 -0.38 5.35
C GLY A 2 -4.90 -0.02 6.31
N HIS A 3 -4.65 -0.20 7.61
CA HIS A 3 -5.56 0.12 8.72
C HIS A 3 -6.94 -0.55 8.58
N GLY A 4 -7.95 -0.14 9.36
CA GLY A 4 -9.32 -0.69 9.31
C GLY A 4 -10.01 -0.78 10.67
N GLY A 5 -11.31 -0.54 10.69
CA GLY A 5 -12.16 -0.56 11.88
C GLY A 5 -11.70 0.44 12.93
N ARG A 6 -11.21 -0.08 14.06
CA ARG A 6 -10.66 0.68 15.19
C ARG A 6 -9.32 1.35 14.90
N GLU A 7 -8.63 0.97 13.83
CA GLU A 7 -7.43 1.68 13.34
C GLU A 7 -7.84 2.68 12.25
N PRO A 8 -7.91 4.00 12.51
CA PRO A 8 -8.18 5.00 11.46
C PRO A 8 -6.97 5.27 10.55
N GLY A 9 -5.76 4.99 11.04
CA GLY A 9 -4.52 5.53 10.46
C GLY A 9 -4.40 7.03 10.71
N ALA A 10 -3.75 7.75 9.80
CA ALA A 10 -3.73 9.21 9.82
C ALA A 10 -5.14 9.82 9.67
N VAL A 11 -5.36 10.98 10.30
CA VAL A 11 -6.60 11.75 10.18
C VAL A 11 -6.28 13.14 9.64
N SER A 12 -6.98 13.57 8.59
CA SER A 12 -6.80 14.91 8.01
C SER A 12 -7.44 16.00 8.88
N GLN A 13 -7.04 17.26 8.67
CA GLN A 13 -7.71 18.43 9.27
C GLN A 13 -9.21 18.53 8.92
N SER A 14 -9.65 17.88 7.83
CA SER A 14 -11.06 17.81 7.40
C SER A 14 -11.76 16.52 7.85
N GLY A 15 -11.16 15.73 8.74
CA GLY A 15 -11.72 14.48 9.26
C GLY A 15 -11.64 13.27 8.33
N LEU A 16 -10.92 13.35 7.21
CA LEU A 16 -10.72 12.18 6.33
C LEU A 16 -9.79 11.17 7.01
N LEU A 17 -10.21 9.91 7.04
CA LEU A 17 -9.45 8.82 7.65
C LEU A 17 -8.61 8.09 6.60
N GLU A 18 -7.36 7.79 6.94
CA GLU A 18 -6.44 7.07 6.06
C GLU A 18 -6.99 5.69 5.65
N LYS A 19 -7.62 4.97 6.60
CA LYS A 19 -8.21 3.64 6.36
C LYS A 19 -9.24 3.62 5.21
N ASP A 20 -9.97 4.73 5.01
CA ASP A 20 -11.03 4.86 4.01
C ASP A 20 -10.43 5.16 2.63
N ILE A 21 -9.45 6.08 2.59
CA ILE A 21 -8.66 6.38 1.39
C ILE A 21 -7.92 5.11 0.92
N ASN A 22 -7.27 4.40 1.84
CA ASN A 22 -6.58 3.15 1.57
C ASN A 22 -7.52 2.06 1.06
N ALA A 23 -8.75 1.98 1.58
CA ALA A 23 -9.76 1.04 1.11
C ALA A 23 -10.22 1.37 -0.31
N ALA A 24 -10.55 2.63 -0.59
CA ALA A 24 -11.00 3.09 -1.91
C ALA A 24 -9.93 2.88 -3.00
N ILE A 25 -8.67 3.24 -2.72
CA ILE A 25 -7.55 3.00 -3.65
C ILE A 25 -7.35 1.49 -3.86
N ALA A 26 -7.33 0.70 -2.80
CA ALA A 26 -7.11 -0.75 -2.91
C ALA A 26 -8.23 -1.46 -3.66
N ALA A 27 -9.49 -1.05 -3.48
CA ALA A 27 -10.62 -1.57 -4.24
C ALA A 27 -10.48 -1.29 -5.74
N ARG A 28 -10.12 -0.06 -6.12
CA ARG A 28 -9.91 0.31 -7.53
C ARG A 28 -8.70 -0.41 -8.14
N VAL A 29 -7.61 -0.57 -7.40
CA VAL A 29 -6.45 -1.36 -7.84
C VAL A 29 -6.82 -2.83 -8.02
N ALA A 30 -7.59 -3.41 -7.09
CA ALA A 30 -8.05 -4.79 -7.19
C ALA A 30 -8.96 -5.03 -8.40
N GLU A 31 -9.89 -4.10 -8.68
CA GLU A 31 -10.73 -4.12 -9.88
C GLU A 31 -9.90 -4.10 -11.17
N LEU A 32 -8.97 -3.15 -11.30
CA LEU A 32 -8.12 -3.02 -12.49
C LEU A 32 -7.22 -4.24 -12.70
N LEU A 33 -6.65 -4.80 -11.62
CA LEU A 33 -5.87 -6.04 -11.68
C LEU A 33 -6.72 -7.25 -12.08
N ARG A 34 -7.96 -7.36 -11.57
CA ARG A 34 -8.91 -8.42 -11.98
C ARG A 34 -9.29 -8.30 -13.45
N ILE A 35 -9.52 -7.08 -13.96
CA ILE A 35 -9.77 -6.80 -15.39
C ILE A 35 -8.55 -7.20 -16.24
N ALA A 36 -7.34 -6.97 -15.75
CA ALA A 36 -6.09 -7.40 -16.40
C ALA A 36 -5.82 -8.93 -16.28
N GLY A 37 -6.73 -9.71 -15.71
CA GLY A 37 -6.64 -11.17 -15.60
C GLY A 37 -5.95 -11.70 -14.34
N ALA A 38 -5.54 -10.84 -13.40
CA ALA A 38 -4.90 -11.27 -12.16
C ALA A 38 -5.93 -11.76 -11.12
N LYS A 39 -5.57 -12.81 -10.37
CA LYS A 39 -6.34 -13.24 -9.18
C LYS A 39 -5.96 -12.34 -8.01
N VAL A 40 -6.92 -11.55 -7.50
CA VAL A 40 -6.68 -10.60 -6.41
C VAL A 40 -7.40 -11.02 -5.13
N LEU A 41 -6.61 -11.34 -4.11
CA LEU A 41 -7.05 -11.54 -2.74
C LEU A 41 -6.86 -10.24 -1.93
N MET A 42 -7.91 -9.82 -1.24
CA MET A 42 -7.92 -8.65 -0.37
C MET A 42 -7.78 -9.08 1.09
N VAL A 43 -6.90 -8.42 1.87
CA VAL A 43 -6.76 -8.71 3.32
C VAL A 43 -7.97 -8.30 4.16
N ARG A 44 -8.78 -7.36 3.65
CA ARG A 44 -10.13 -7.01 4.11
C ARG A 44 -10.90 -6.42 2.94
N GLU A 45 -12.20 -6.65 2.90
CA GLU A 45 -13.11 -6.02 1.92
C GLU A 45 -14.00 -4.95 2.58
N GLY A 46 -14.31 -5.09 3.88
CA GLY A 46 -15.01 -4.09 4.69
C GLY A 46 -14.08 -3.22 5.55
N ASP A 47 -14.67 -2.56 6.54
CA ASP A 47 -13.99 -1.76 7.57
C ASP A 47 -13.56 -2.60 8.78
N ASP A 48 -13.04 -3.79 8.52
CA ASP A 48 -12.60 -4.72 9.57
C ASP A 48 -11.20 -4.36 10.09
N THR A 49 -10.99 -4.51 11.41
CA THR A 49 -9.63 -4.43 11.98
C THR A 49 -8.91 -5.76 11.77
N VAL A 50 -7.86 -5.75 10.94
CA VAL A 50 -6.96 -6.89 10.72
C VAL A 50 -5.58 -6.55 11.27
N ASP A 51 -5.05 -7.33 12.21
CA ASP A 51 -3.75 -7.06 12.85
C ASP A 51 -2.62 -7.01 11.81
N PHE A 52 -1.62 -6.16 12.04
CA PHE A 52 -0.49 -6.00 11.13
C PHE A 52 0.32 -7.30 10.92
N ARG A 53 0.28 -8.23 11.88
CA ARG A 53 0.89 -9.57 11.80
C ARG A 53 0.05 -10.55 10.99
N ASP A 54 -1.27 -10.38 10.99
CA ASP A 54 -2.19 -11.26 10.26
C ASP A 54 -2.19 -10.96 8.76
N ARG A 55 -2.09 -9.67 8.37
CA ARG A 55 -2.01 -9.23 6.96
C ARG A 55 -0.97 -10.01 6.13
N PRO A 56 0.31 -10.16 6.55
CA PRO A 56 1.28 -10.97 5.83
C PRO A 56 1.03 -12.48 5.97
N GLU A 57 0.48 -12.95 7.10
CA GLU A 57 0.15 -14.37 7.27
C GLU A 57 -0.97 -14.84 6.33
N ILE A 58 -2.00 -14.01 6.10
CA ILE A 58 -3.07 -14.26 5.12
C ILE A 58 -2.46 -14.45 3.73
N ALA A 59 -1.58 -13.53 3.32
CA ALA A 59 -0.88 -13.59 2.04
C ALA A 59 -0.01 -14.84 1.91
N ASN A 60 0.72 -15.20 2.97
CA ASN A 60 1.60 -16.36 3.02
C ASN A 60 0.82 -17.69 2.96
N LYS A 61 -0.30 -17.78 3.70
CA LYS A 61 -1.20 -18.97 3.71
C LYS A 61 -1.91 -19.15 2.36
N ALA A 62 -2.24 -18.05 1.68
CA ALA A 62 -2.82 -18.07 0.33
C ALA A 62 -1.80 -18.32 -0.79
N GLY A 63 -0.50 -18.32 -0.50
CA GLY A 63 0.56 -18.57 -1.49
C GLY A 63 0.68 -17.50 -2.58
N VAL A 64 0.39 -16.24 -2.27
CA VAL A 64 0.38 -15.15 -3.27
C VAL A 64 1.79 -14.87 -3.84
N GLU A 65 1.84 -14.58 -5.14
CA GLU A 65 3.09 -14.24 -5.85
C GLU A 65 3.63 -12.85 -5.47
N ALA A 66 2.72 -11.91 -5.20
CA ALA A 66 3.04 -10.56 -4.74
C ALA A 66 2.08 -10.13 -3.63
N PHE A 67 2.60 -9.47 -2.59
CA PHE A 67 1.81 -8.77 -1.60
C PHE A 67 2.00 -7.25 -1.74
N VAL A 68 0.89 -6.52 -1.74
CA VAL A 68 0.84 -5.06 -1.86
C VAL A 68 0.01 -4.50 -0.71
N SER A 69 0.63 -3.74 0.19
CA SER A 69 -0.10 -2.85 1.10
C SER A 69 -0.11 -1.42 0.56
N ILE A 70 -1.20 -0.71 0.83
CA ILE A 70 -1.48 0.66 0.40
C ILE A 70 -1.79 1.45 1.67
N HIS A 71 -0.98 2.48 1.92
CA HIS A 71 -1.09 3.43 3.02
C HIS A 71 -1.01 4.87 2.50
N CYS A 72 -1.51 5.85 3.24
CA CYS A 72 -1.40 7.27 2.87
C CYS A 72 -0.62 8.04 3.94
N ASN A 73 0.63 8.35 3.63
CA ASN A 73 1.55 9.01 4.57
C ASN A 73 1.06 10.42 4.97
N SER A 74 1.41 10.87 6.17
CA SER A 74 0.96 12.13 6.77
C SER A 74 2.12 12.89 7.40
N PHE A 75 2.17 14.20 7.12
CA PHE A 75 3.18 15.12 7.62
C PHE A 75 2.53 16.43 8.09
N THR A 76 3.12 17.03 9.12
CA THR A 76 2.70 18.35 9.66
C THR A 76 3.02 19.51 8.71
N GLU A 77 4.09 19.40 7.94
CA GLU A 77 4.51 20.40 6.96
C GLU A 77 3.74 20.23 5.63
N ALA A 78 2.97 21.25 5.23
CA ALA A 78 2.16 21.21 4.01
C ALA A 78 2.96 21.16 2.69
N SER A 79 4.28 21.38 2.75
CA SER A 79 5.24 21.18 1.66
C SER A 79 5.60 19.70 1.45
N LYS A 80 5.49 18.86 2.50
CA LYS A 80 5.75 17.43 2.43
C LYS A 80 4.56 16.69 1.85
N ARG A 81 4.77 16.13 0.67
CA ARG A 81 3.78 15.44 -0.17
C ARG A 81 4.57 14.49 -1.06
N GLY A 82 4.20 13.22 -1.20
CA GLY A 82 4.87 12.34 -2.16
C GLY A 82 4.29 10.94 -2.24
N THR A 83 4.78 10.19 -3.24
CA THR A 83 4.61 8.75 -3.37
C THR A 83 5.91 8.07 -2.98
N GLU A 84 5.83 7.11 -2.06
CA GLU A 84 6.98 6.40 -1.50
C GLU A 84 6.74 4.90 -1.63
N VAL A 85 7.79 4.14 -1.91
CA VAL A 85 7.66 2.70 -2.14
C VAL A 85 8.65 1.95 -1.27
N TYR A 86 8.10 1.13 -0.39
CA TYR A 86 8.87 0.34 0.54
C TYR A 86 8.91 -1.10 0.04
N TYR A 87 10.09 -1.69 0.07
CA TYR A 87 10.28 -3.08 -0.25
C TYR A 87 11.30 -3.67 0.72
N CYS A 88 11.24 -4.98 0.87
CA CYS A 88 12.18 -5.68 1.71
C CYS A 88 13.59 -5.66 1.12
N GLN A 89 14.59 -5.25 1.91
CA GLN A 89 15.99 -5.10 1.49
C GLN A 89 16.55 -6.36 0.81
N ASP A 90 16.22 -7.55 1.33
CA ASP A 90 16.66 -8.85 0.79
C ASP A 90 15.75 -9.39 -0.34
N GLY A 91 14.65 -8.71 -0.64
CA GLY A 91 13.60 -9.14 -1.56
C GLY A 91 13.79 -8.65 -2.99
N ARG A 92 14.59 -9.35 -3.80
CA ARG A 92 14.88 -8.96 -5.21
C ARG A 92 13.65 -8.68 -6.06
N GLU A 93 12.61 -9.52 -6.04
CA GLU A 93 11.39 -9.27 -6.83
C GLU A 93 10.55 -8.14 -6.24
N GLY A 94 10.58 -7.93 -4.92
CA GLY A 94 9.95 -6.79 -4.28
C GLY A 94 10.58 -5.47 -4.71
N LYS A 95 11.92 -5.44 -4.83
CA LYS A 95 12.65 -4.30 -5.42
C LYS A 95 12.25 -4.05 -6.87
N LYS A 96 12.17 -5.08 -7.71
CA LYS A 96 11.74 -4.94 -9.11
C LYS A 96 10.33 -4.36 -9.22
N LEU A 97 9.37 -4.85 -8.42
CA LEU A 97 8.00 -4.32 -8.45
C LEU A 97 7.96 -2.87 -7.96
N ALA A 98 8.75 -2.53 -6.93
CA ALA A 98 8.87 -1.17 -6.43
C ALA A 98 9.44 -0.20 -7.48
N GLU A 99 10.50 -0.60 -8.20
CA GLU A 99 11.09 0.18 -9.29
C GLU A 99 10.13 0.33 -10.48
N ALA A 100 9.36 -0.71 -10.82
CA ALA A 100 8.35 -0.67 -11.86
C ALA A 100 7.20 0.29 -11.49
N TYR A 101 6.64 0.16 -10.29
CA TYR A 101 5.59 1.06 -9.80
C TYR A 101 6.07 2.52 -9.71
N THR A 102 7.31 2.76 -9.25
CA THR A 102 7.89 4.11 -9.18
C THR A 102 7.99 4.74 -10.57
N ARG A 103 8.48 3.96 -11.56
CA ARG A 103 8.59 4.41 -12.96
C ARG A 103 7.23 4.72 -13.59
N SER A 104 6.24 3.86 -13.39
CA SER A 104 4.87 4.09 -13.87
C SER A 104 4.21 5.29 -13.19
N SER A 105 4.40 5.45 -11.88
CA SER A 105 3.84 6.57 -11.11
C SER A 105 4.41 7.91 -11.54
N TYR A 106 5.73 7.99 -11.78
CA TYR A 106 6.37 9.19 -12.32
C TYR A 106 5.79 9.59 -13.68
N LEU A 107 5.62 8.62 -14.59
CA LEU A 107 5.08 8.85 -15.94
C LEU A 107 3.60 9.28 -15.94
N LEU A 108 2.78 8.73 -15.03
CA LEU A 108 1.33 8.96 -14.99
C LEU A 108 0.93 10.19 -14.16
N LEU A 109 1.68 10.51 -13.11
CA LEU A 109 1.34 11.58 -12.17
C LEU A 109 2.20 12.84 -12.34
N ALA A 110 3.24 12.79 -13.19
CA ALA A 110 4.30 13.79 -13.31
C ALA A 110 4.93 14.18 -11.94
N CYS A 111 4.81 13.30 -10.94
CA CYS A 111 5.26 13.52 -9.58
C CYS A 111 6.73 13.11 -9.48
N PRO A 112 7.66 13.99 -9.05
CA PRO A 112 9.07 13.66 -9.01
C PRO A 112 9.36 12.47 -8.07
N ILE A 113 10.39 11.69 -8.39
CA ILE A 113 10.91 10.66 -7.50
C ILE A 113 11.45 11.36 -6.25
N GLY A 114 10.85 11.09 -5.07
CA GLY A 114 11.11 11.86 -3.85
C GLY A 114 10.46 13.25 -3.83
N GLY A 115 9.35 13.46 -4.56
CA GLY A 115 8.71 14.77 -4.74
C GLY A 115 7.18 14.86 -4.65
N PHE A 116 6.71 16.05 -5.00
CA PHE A 116 5.61 16.90 -4.48
C PHE A 116 4.11 16.49 -4.29
N ALA A 117 3.63 15.23 -4.22
CA ALA A 117 2.16 14.94 -4.16
C ALA A 117 1.66 13.90 -3.11
N ARG A 118 0.69 14.23 -2.23
CA ARG A 118 0.17 13.38 -1.12
C ARG A 118 -0.55 12.12 -1.65
N LEU A 119 0.14 11.00 -1.90
CA LEU A 119 -0.51 9.68 -1.96
C LEU A 119 0.46 8.49 -2.00
N THR A 120 0.07 7.43 -1.31
CA THR A 120 0.55 6.04 -1.48
C THR A 120 1.97 5.77 -1.01
N THR A 121 2.07 5.26 0.21
CA THR A 121 3.10 4.29 0.61
C THR A 121 2.68 2.92 0.08
N MET A 122 3.35 2.44 -0.97
CA MET A 122 3.15 1.06 -1.46
C MET A 122 4.21 0.17 -0.81
N CYS A 123 3.81 -0.78 0.04
CA CYS A 123 4.73 -1.80 0.55
C CYS A 123 4.61 -3.07 -0.30
N CYS A 124 5.63 -3.37 -1.11
CA CYS A 124 5.72 -4.63 -1.83
C CYS A 124 6.60 -5.63 -1.08
N ALA A 125 6.03 -6.78 -0.73
CA ALA A 125 6.77 -7.87 -0.13
C ALA A 125 6.51 -9.21 -0.85
N ILE A 126 7.59 -9.96 -1.03
CA ILE A 126 7.52 -11.40 -1.25
C ILE A 126 7.24 -12.05 0.12
N PRO A 127 6.37 -13.08 0.22
CA PRO A 127 5.95 -13.74 1.46
C PRO A 127 6.95 -13.87 2.63
N LYS A 128 8.23 -14.13 2.36
CA LYS A 128 9.22 -14.51 3.38
C LYS A 128 9.77 -13.38 4.26
N CYS A 129 9.56 -12.10 3.92
CA CYS A 129 10.31 -11.00 4.56
C CYS A 129 9.49 -10.04 5.46
N GLN A 130 8.18 -10.28 5.65
CA GLN A 130 7.24 -9.26 6.11
C GLN A 130 7.28 -8.83 7.60
N ARG A 131 8.30 -9.21 8.40
CA ARG A 131 8.24 -9.09 9.88
C ARG A 131 8.64 -7.73 10.48
N ARG A 132 9.18 -6.78 9.70
CA ARG A 132 9.96 -5.64 10.26
C ARG A 132 9.46 -4.21 9.97
N TRP A 133 8.42 -4.03 9.16
CA TRP A 133 8.10 -2.74 8.52
C TRP A 133 6.75 -2.10 8.90
N TRP A 134 6.00 -2.68 9.85
CA TRP A 134 4.60 -2.33 10.11
C TRP A 134 4.38 -1.61 11.46
N ARG A 135 5.19 -0.59 11.77
CA ARG A 135 4.97 0.32 12.90
C ARG A 135 4.80 1.74 12.38
#